data_AF-A0A397PE38-F1
#
_entry.id   AF-A0A397PE38-F1
#
_cell.length_a   1.000
_cell.length_b   1.000
_cell.length_c   1.000
_cell.angle_alpha   90.00
_cell.angle_beta   90.00
_cell.angle_gamma   90.00
#
_symmetry.space_group_name_H-M   'P 1'
#
loop_
_entity.id
_entity.type
_entity.pdbx_description
1 polymer ?
#
loop_
_entity_poly.entity_id
_entity_poly.type
_entity_poly.pdbx_seq_one_letter_code
_entity_poly.pdbx_strand_id
1 'polypeptide(L)'
;MTEAVLTRPCNECPWRRNHPAGWLGGYSAEDFTQQVQFDGPPLPCHKTIPSDGTDARAMCAGALIFMKNSCKGAHHPDYGDALSRVEADPETVFEWTHEFLEHHNNREAWIQKVRVAVAEKTE
;
A
#
# COMPACT_ATOMS: atom_id res chain seq x y z
N MET A 1 -23.57 -4.14 9.51
CA MET A 1 -22.99 -4.67 8.26
C MET A 1 -21.54 -4.94 8.54
N THR A 2 -21.07 -6.18 8.44
CA THR A 2 -19.66 -6.51 8.67
C THR A 2 -18.85 -5.96 7.51
N GLU A 3 -18.11 -4.86 7.72
CA GLU A 3 -17.15 -4.34 6.74
C GLU A 3 -16.24 -5.47 6.28
N ALA A 4 -16.18 -5.66 4.96
CA ALA A 4 -15.31 -6.65 4.35
C ALA A 4 -13.88 -6.17 4.54
N VAL A 5 -13.09 -6.85 5.36
CA VAL A 5 -11.68 -6.48 5.53
C VAL A 5 -10.85 -7.28 4.56
N LEU A 6 -10.19 -6.55 3.65
CA LEU A 6 -9.18 -7.13 2.78
C LEU A 6 -7.99 -7.55 3.66
N THR A 7 -7.60 -8.83 3.55
CA THR A 7 -6.46 -9.38 4.31
C THR A 7 -5.17 -9.44 3.49
N ARG A 8 -5.23 -9.05 2.22
CA ARG A 8 -4.10 -9.03 1.27
C ARG A 8 -4.12 -7.74 0.45
N PRO A 9 -2.95 -7.20 0.07
CA PRO A 9 -2.89 -6.01 -0.77
C PRO A 9 -3.55 -6.31 -2.12
N CYS A 10 -4.33 -5.36 -2.64
CA CYS A 10 -4.90 -5.50 -3.98
C CYS A 10 -3.80 -5.48 -5.05
N ASN A 11 -4.12 -5.94 -6.26
CA ASN A 11 -3.15 -6.01 -7.36
C ASN A 11 -2.55 -4.64 -7.74
N GLU A 12 -3.26 -3.54 -7.48
CA GLU A 12 -2.88 -2.16 -7.74
C GLU A 12 -2.39 -1.43 -6.47
N CYS A 13 -2.06 -2.15 -5.40
CA CYS A 13 -1.72 -1.52 -4.13
C CYS A 13 -0.31 -0.90 -4.18
N PRO A 14 -0.16 0.40 -3.84
CA PRO A 14 1.13 1.08 -3.89
C PRO A 14 2.13 0.51 -2.89
N TRP A 15 1.65 -0.06 -1.78
CA TRP A 15 2.49 -0.66 -0.74
C TRP A 15 3.18 -1.98 -1.17
N ARG A 16 2.85 -2.54 -2.34
CA ARG A 16 3.49 -3.77 -2.83
C ARG A 16 4.89 -3.47 -3.35
N ARG A 17 5.85 -4.33 -3.01
CA ARG A 17 7.24 -4.22 -3.50
C ARG A 17 7.37 -4.29 -5.03
N ASN A 18 6.38 -4.89 -5.71
CA ASN A 18 6.34 -5.00 -7.17
C ASN A 18 5.41 -3.97 -7.85
N HIS A 19 4.85 -3.02 -7.10
CA HIS A 19 4.03 -1.97 -7.67
C HIS A 19 4.87 -1.07 -8.59
N PRO A 20 4.32 -0.53 -9.69
CA PRO A 20 5.03 0.45 -10.51
C PRO A 20 5.51 1.68 -9.72
N ALA A 21 6.81 1.95 -9.74
CA ALA A 21 7.38 3.11 -9.06
C ALA A 21 6.83 4.43 -9.64
N GLY A 22 6.54 5.39 -8.76
CA GLY A 22 5.98 6.71 -9.11
C GLY A 22 4.49 6.71 -9.53
N TRP A 23 3.80 5.57 -9.53
CA TRP A 23 2.39 5.47 -9.96
C TRP A 23 1.39 5.64 -8.80
N LEU A 24 1.42 6.81 -8.17
CA LEU A 24 0.74 7.07 -6.87
C LEU A 24 -0.57 7.88 -6.99
N GLY A 25 -1.16 7.97 -8.18
CA GLY A 25 -2.46 8.63 -8.35
C GLY A 25 -2.45 10.15 -8.11
N GLY A 26 -1.30 10.79 -8.27
CA GLY A 26 -1.13 12.25 -8.07
C GLY A 26 -0.62 12.65 -6.67
N TYR A 27 -0.53 11.70 -5.74
CA TYR A 27 0.08 11.91 -4.43
C TYR A 27 1.59 11.65 -4.47
N SER A 28 2.32 12.28 -3.55
CA SER A 28 3.75 12.00 -3.33
C SER A 28 3.92 10.72 -2.52
N ALA A 29 5.11 10.12 -2.54
CA ALA A 29 5.42 8.96 -1.72
C ALA A 29 5.40 9.33 -0.21
N GLU A 30 5.79 10.57 0.08
CA GLU A 30 5.77 11.17 1.40
C GLU A 30 4.35 11.26 1.95
N ASP A 31 3.35 11.66 1.15
CA ASP A 31 1.94 11.72 1.59
C ASP A 31 1.46 10.37 2.12
N PHE A 32 1.75 9.28 1.40
CA PHE A 32 1.39 7.91 1.81
C PHE A 32 2.03 7.52 3.14
N THR A 33 3.34 7.75 3.27
CA THR A 33 4.09 7.35 4.46
C THR A 33 3.73 8.20 5.67
N GLN A 34 3.54 9.52 5.50
CA GLN A 34 3.11 10.41 6.58
C GLN A 34 1.72 10.03 7.09
N GLN A 35 0.78 9.72 6.19
CA GLN A 35 -0.57 9.32 6.57
C GLN A 35 -0.58 8.07 7.46
N VAL A 36 0.29 7.09 7.18
CA VAL A 36 0.38 5.87 7.98
C VAL A 36 1.19 6.06 9.26
N GLN A 37 2.31 6.78 9.19
CA GLN A 37 3.22 6.95 10.33
C GLN A 37 2.67 7.89 11.40
N PHE A 38 1.86 8.88 11.01
CA PHE A 38 1.34 9.91 11.92
C PHE A 38 -0.18 9.81 12.15
N ASP A 39 -0.74 8.60 12.00
CA ASP A 39 -2.16 8.31 12.25
C ASP A 39 -3.10 9.30 11.53
N GLY A 40 -2.79 9.61 10.26
CA GLY A 40 -3.64 10.42 9.39
C GLY A 40 -4.97 9.72 9.08
N PRO A 41 -5.80 10.30 8.21
CA PRO A 41 -7.11 9.74 7.88
C PRO A 41 -7.04 8.26 7.45
N PRO A 42 -8.04 7.43 7.77
CA PRO A 42 -8.16 6.07 7.27
C PRO A 42 -7.93 5.98 5.75
N LEU A 43 -7.04 5.10 5.32
CA LEU A 43 -6.77 4.80 3.91
C LEU A 43 -7.75 3.72 3.42
N PRO A 44 -8.80 4.08 2.66
CA PRO A 44 -9.65 3.09 2.03
C PRO A 44 -8.92 2.33 0.93
N CYS A 45 -9.34 1.10 0.65
CA CYS A 45 -8.91 0.44 -0.58
C CYS A 45 -9.63 1.05 -1.78
N HIS A 46 -8.88 1.64 -2.71
CA HIS A 46 -9.44 2.27 -3.92
C HIS A 46 -10.22 1.31 -4.82
N LYS A 47 -9.94 0.00 -4.75
CA LYS A 47 -10.70 -1.05 -5.47
C LYS A 47 -12.09 -1.32 -4.88
N THR A 48 -12.35 -0.78 -3.69
CA THR A 48 -13.60 -1.03 -2.94
C THR A 48 -14.47 0.21 -2.80
N ILE A 49 -14.04 1.34 -3.38
CA ILE A 49 -14.84 2.56 -3.50
C ILE A 49 -15.88 2.32 -4.61
N PRO A 50 -17.17 2.30 -4.29
CA PRO A 50 -18.21 2.12 -5.30
C PRO A 50 -18.34 3.36 -6.19
N SER A 51 -18.77 3.16 -7.44
CA SER A 51 -18.97 4.26 -8.40
C SER A 51 -20.21 5.12 -8.13
N ASP A 52 -21.03 4.74 -7.15
CA ASP A 52 -22.26 5.44 -6.75
C ASP A 52 -22.01 6.56 -5.72
N GLY A 53 -20.74 6.80 -5.36
CA GLY A 53 -20.36 7.85 -4.42
C GLY A 53 -20.51 7.46 -2.94
N THR A 54 -20.79 6.19 -2.64
CA THR A 54 -20.78 5.68 -1.26
C THR A 54 -19.36 5.42 -0.75
N ASP A 55 -19.23 5.26 0.56
CA ASP A 55 -17.94 5.01 1.22
C ASP A 55 -17.31 3.69 0.78
N ALA A 56 -15.98 3.63 0.90
CA ALA A 56 -15.23 2.42 0.62
C ALA A 56 -15.69 1.25 1.51
N ARG A 57 -15.75 0.06 0.94
CA ARG A 57 -16.23 -1.14 1.67
C ARG A 57 -15.16 -1.79 2.54
N ALA A 58 -13.90 -1.34 2.41
CA ALA A 58 -12.75 -1.93 3.08
C ALA A 58 -11.60 -0.94 3.28
N MET A 59 -10.85 -1.15 4.36
CA MET A 59 -9.56 -0.53 4.60
C MET A 59 -8.47 -1.09 3.67
N CYS A 60 -7.44 -0.27 3.40
CA CYS A 60 -6.30 -0.66 2.58
C CYS A 60 -5.42 -1.68 3.30
N ALA A 61 -5.55 -2.96 2.91
CA ALA A 61 -4.75 -4.06 3.47
C ALA A 61 -3.24 -3.81 3.37
N GLY A 62 -2.75 -3.24 2.26
CA GLY A 62 -1.32 -2.97 2.12
C GLY A 62 -0.79 -1.93 3.12
N ALA A 63 -1.57 -0.90 3.44
CA ALA A 63 -1.20 0.07 4.47
C ALA A 63 -1.19 -0.59 5.86
N LEU A 64 -2.20 -1.40 6.16
CA LEU A 64 -2.29 -2.14 7.43
C LEU A 64 -1.14 -3.14 7.59
N ILE A 65 -0.78 -3.85 6.52
CA ILE A 65 0.36 -4.77 6.50
C ILE A 65 1.68 -3.99 6.67
N PHE A 66 1.84 -2.85 6.01
CA PHE A 66 3.00 -1.97 6.21
C PHE A 66 3.11 -1.52 7.69
N MET A 67 1.98 -1.19 8.33
CA MET A 67 1.96 -0.90 9.77
C MET A 67 2.41 -2.11 10.60
N LYS A 68 1.87 -3.31 10.34
CA LYS A 68 2.28 -4.54 11.03
C LYS A 68 3.76 -4.85 10.83
N ASN A 69 4.26 -4.74 9.60
CA ASN A 69 5.66 -4.97 9.25
C ASN A 69 6.58 -4.02 10.05
N SER A 70 6.22 -2.73 10.14
CA SER A 70 6.99 -1.71 10.87
C SER A 70 6.71 -1.65 12.38
N CYS A 71 5.96 -2.60 12.94
CA CYS A 71 5.51 -2.58 14.34
C CYS A 71 4.74 -1.30 14.75
N LYS A 72 4.12 -0.61 13.78
CA LYS A 72 3.30 0.58 14.01
C LYS A 72 1.91 0.18 14.51
N GLY A 73 1.56 0.66 15.70
CA GLY A 73 0.20 0.55 16.23
C GLY A 73 -0.79 1.47 15.51
N ALA A 74 -2.05 1.07 15.47
CA ALA A 74 -3.15 1.88 14.99
C ALA A 74 -3.80 2.65 16.16
N HIS A 75 -3.68 3.98 16.18
CA HIS A 75 -4.33 4.80 17.20
C HIS A 75 -5.69 5.35 16.75
N HIS A 76 -6.00 5.32 15.45
CA HIS A 76 -7.33 5.63 14.95
C HIS A 76 -8.29 4.45 15.17
N PRO A 77 -9.53 4.66 15.66
CA PRO A 77 -10.50 3.59 15.88
C PRO A 77 -10.71 2.69 14.66
N ASP A 78 -10.91 3.28 13.48
CA ASP A 78 -11.13 2.54 12.23
C ASP A 78 -9.91 1.71 11.78
N TYR A 79 -8.69 2.14 12.13
CA TYR A 79 -7.49 1.35 11.87
C TYR A 79 -7.33 0.20 12.87
N GLY A 80 -7.71 0.38 14.14
CA GLY A 80 -7.47 -0.60 15.21
C GLY A 80 -8.13 -1.95 14.92
N ASP A 81 -9.42 -1.93 14.61
CA ASP A 81 -10.18 -3.14 14.28
C ASP A 81 -9.68 -3.79 12.99
N ALA A 82 -9.33 -2.98 11.98
CA ALA A 82 -8.83 -3.47 10.71
C ALA A 82 -7.42 -4.07 10.79
N LEU A 83 -6.53 -3.47 11.60
CA LEU A 83 -5.14 -3.92 11.79
C LEU A 83 -5.10 -5.31 12.43
N SER A 84 -6.05 -5.63 13.31
CA SER A 84 -6.16 -6.95 13.94
C SER A 84 -6.46 -8.10 12.95
N ARG A 85 -6.91 -7.77 11.73
CA ARG A 85 -7.38 -8.74 10.73
C ARG A 85 -6.39 -9.04 9.61
N VAL A 86 -5.25 -8.33 9.56
CA VAL A 86 -4.16 -8.61 8.61
C VAL A 86 -3.01 -9.29 9.32
N GLU A 87 -2.10 -9.94 8.61
CA GLU A 87 -0.83 -10.43 9.19
C GLU A 87 0.36 -9.69 8.58
N ALA A 88 1.49 -9.71 9.28
CA ALA A 88 2.74 -9.18 8.72
C ALA A 88 3.13 -9.98 7.46
N ASP A 89 3.59 -9.28 6.43
CA ASP A 89 4.04 -9.83 5.16
C ASP A 89 5.12 -8.91 4.56
N PRO A 90 6.36 -9.00 5.07
CA PRO A 90 7.48 -8.20 4.57
C PRO A 90 7.98 -8.69 3.20
N GLU A 91 7.53 -9.86 2.73
CA GLU A 91 7.91 -10.38 1.41
C GLU A 91 7.18 -9.65 0.29
N THR A 92 5.89 -9.35 0.46
CA THR A 92 5.09 -8.72 -0.59
C THR A 92 4.86 -7.22 -0.39
N VAL A 93 4.90 -6.74 0.84
CA VAL A 93 4.68 -5.34 1.22
C VAL A 93 5.96 -4.74 1.80
N PHE A 94 6.22 -3.46 1.54
CA PHE A 94 7.35 -2.76 2.15
C PHE A 94 7.31 -2.85 3.68
N GLU A 95 8.47 -2.86 4.31
CA GLU A 95 8.56 -2.91 5.78
C GLU A 95 8.88 -1.53 6.34
N TRP A 96 9.78 -0.80 5.69
CA TRP A 96 10.26 0.48 6.20
C TRP A 96 9.92 1.64 5.27
N THR A 97 9.69 2.82 5.87
CA THR A 97 9.41 4.07 5.13
C THR A 97 10.48 4.36 4.08
N HIS A 98 11.76 4.18 4.39
CA HIS A 98 12.83 4.45 3.44
C HIS A 98 12.79 3.54 2.20
N GLU A 99 12.38 2.26 2.35
CA GLU A 99 12.23 1.34 1.22
C GLU A 99 11.11 1.80 0.28
N PHE A 100 9.98 2.23 0.85
CA PHE A 100 8.86 2.77 0.08
C PHE A 100 9.26 4.04 -0.66
N LEU A 101 9.91 4.98 0.02
CA LEU A 101 10.36 6.24 -0.56
C LEU A 101 11.41 6.01 -1.66
N GLU A 102 12.42 5.18 -1.41
CA GLU A 102 13.46 4.86 -2.40
C GLU A 102 12.85 4.25 -3.66
N HIS A 103 11.92 3.30 -3.51
CA HIS A 103 11.23 2.68 -4.64
C HIS A 103 10.41 3.71 -5.42
N HIS A 104 9.54 4.47 -4.76
CA HIS A 104 8.60 5.35 -5.45
C HIS A 104 9.22 6.64 -5.98
N ASN A 105 10.32 7.13 -5.39
CA ASN A 105 11.03 8.32 -5.85
C ASN A 105 12.08 8.02 -6.94
N ASN A 106 12.34 6.74 -7.26
CA ASN A 106 13.30 6.34 -8.29
C ASN A 106 12.63 5.64 -9.48
N ARG A 107 11.78 6.39 -10.19
CA ARG A 107 11.03 5.89 -11.34
C ARG A 107 11.94 5.38 -12.46
N GLU A 108 13.05 6.06 -12.70
CA GLU A 108 14.01 5.72 -13.76
C GLU A 108 14.65 4.35 -13.53
N ALA A 109 15.09 4.07 -12.29
CA ALA A 109 15.65 2.76 -11.95
C ALA A 109 14.62 1.63 -12.12
N TRP A 110 13.36 1.88 -11.76
CA TRP A 110 12.29 0.91 -11.97
C TRP A 110 12.04 0.65 -13.46
N ILE A 111 11.98 1.70 -14.30
CA ILE A 111 11.82 1.55 -15.75
C ILE A 111 12.95 0.70 -16.32
N GLN A 112 14.19 0.96 -15.89
CA GLN A 112 15.35 0.20 -16.36
C GLN A 112 15.27 -1.27 -15.94
N LYS A 113 14.89 -1.56 -14.69
CA LYS A 113 14.67 -2.92 -14.18
C LYS A 113 13.62 -3.67 -15.00
N VAL A 114 12.50 -3.03 -15.32
CA VAL A 114 11.43 -3.63 -16.13
C VAL A 114 11.90 -3.90 -17.55
N ARG A 115 12.65 -2.98 -18.17
CA ARG A 115 13.21 -3.18 -19.51
C ARG A 115 14.11 -4.41 -19.58
N VAL A 116 15.00 -4.58 -18.61
CA VAL A 116 15.88 -5.76 -18.52
C VAL A 116 15.04 -7.03 -18.38
N ALA A 117 14.10 -7.06 -17.44
CA ALA A 117 13.26 -8.24 -17.19
C ALA A 117 12.35 -8.62 -18.37
N VAL A 118 11.95 -7.65 -19.21
CA VAL A 118 11.21 -7.92 -20.44
C VAL A 118 12.13 -8.50 -21.51
N ALA A 119 13.34 -7.96 -21.68
CA ALA A 119 14.32 -8.47 -22.64
C ALA A 119 14.66 -9.95 -22.35
N GLU A 120 14.98 -10.29 -21.10
CA GLU A 120 15.32 -11.66 -20.67
C GLU A 120 14.18 -12.68 -20.88
N LYS A 121 12.92 -12.24 -20.91
CA LYS A 121 11.76 -13.12 -21.15
C LYS A 121 11.45 -13.35 -22.62
N THR A 122 12.10 -12.60 -23.51
CA THR A 122 11.86 -12.66 -24.96
C THR A 122 12.92 -13.52 -25.66
N GLU A 123 13.92 -14.00 -24.92
CA GLU A 123 14.97 -14.95 -25.33
C GLU A 123 14.60 -16.38 -24.92
#